data_AF-A0A942UPS6-F1
#
_entry.id   AF-A0A942UPS6-F1
#
_cell.length_a   1.000
_cell.length_b   1.000
_cell.length_c   1.000
_cell.angle_alpha   90.00
_cell.angle_beta   90.00
_cell.angle_gamma   90.00
#
_symmetry.space_group_name_H-M   'P 1'
#
loop_
_entity.id
_entity.type
_entity.pdbx_description
1 polymer ?
#
loop_
_entity_poly.entity_id
_entity_poly.type
_entity_poly.pdbx_seq_one_letter_code
_entity_poly.pdbx_strand_id
1 'polypeptide(L)'
;MKKMKRLLFICLVGALLAGAFTMQALANTYDTALQTVIDEFEALDENVYTPATYRLAKMEYDKVKDLIDDSNATPNEINDAINALKKRIVALRVRNGSEPLWKTYADYFEIGNIYSGAGNLDPSNTRGLLTSTHFNSLTAENHMKPDNLSTGGAGQPGTFRIFEGSNHVSDQLVRQAQENGITVHGHVLVWHGQSPGWLNGGTSGNYTRLQARENMEHYIKTVVKHFDTYYPGVVTSWDVVNEAFIDGVSRIPEGANWKNYLRQGNQSGWYKAYSNGMLEGEDPSDFIYDAFVFARKNTDAKLFYNDFNMYQDGKSKLVAMMAKELNKRYKNEYPEDPRQLIEGVGMQSHNYIMDTPPSSVENGILNLLSAGVDLIISELDLFCWFPWNAEPTGGSTSGYMDLRDRGIEHIIGSTGTEEQRNYWINRGITNGSEIEVIQAEVYAEYFRVYKNYAASIDRVTFWGLNDIQSWRGGHNPLLWNSDFSPKDAFYAVSDPEGYLGVDHNYVKPVPASKVAGIILDYNDIKPAYRNGKNGGNFISDVAKLMGPKTYFNNEPPSIKKGELDLSNRAYRRAVFDFLKSHPGMEDKIITMPPDTFFINSKK
;
A
#
# COMPACT_ATOMS: atom_id res chain seq x y z
N MET A 1 0.78 -24.44 83.03
CA MET A 1 1.60 -25.02 81.92
C MET A 1 0.85 -26.05 81.05
N LYS A 2 0.33 -27.18 81.58
CA LYS A 2 -0.38 -28.19 80.75
C LYS A 2 -1.60 -27.66 79.99
N LYS A 3 -2.44 -26.81 80.62
CA LYS A 3 -3.59 -26.16 79.96
C LYS A 3 -3.16 -25.19 78.84
N MET A 4 -2.09 -24.42 79.07
CA MET A 4 -1.51 -23.51 78.05
C MET A 4 -0.95 -24.27 76.85
N LYS A 5 -0.24 -25.40 77.07
CA LYS A 5 0.26 -26.25 75.98
C LYS A 5 -0.87 -26.88 75.16
N ARG A 6 -1.97 -27.29 75.79
CA ARG A 6 -3.17 -27.78 75.09
C ARG A 6 -3.85 -26.69 74.26
N LEU A 7 -3.96 -25.48 74.78
CA LEU A 7 -4.56 -24.35 74.06
C LEU A 7 -3.71 -23.96 72.84
N LEU A 8 -2.39 -23.88 73.00
CA LEU A 8 -1.46 -23.62 71.90
C LEU A 8 -1.50 -24.72 70.83
N PHE A 9 -1.60 -25.99 71.24
CA PHE A 9 -1.70 -27.11 70.29
C PHE A 9 -3.01 -27.07 69.49
N ILE A 10 -4.14 -26.76 70.13
CA ILE A 10 -5.44 -26.63 69.46
C ILE A 10 -5.43 -25.44 68.50
N CYS A 11 -4.84 -24.30 68.88
CA CYS A 11 -4.69 -23.15 67.98
C CYS A 11 -3.76 -23.48 66.79
N LEU A 12 -2.69 -24.24 66.99
CA LEU A 12 -1.77 -24.64 65.92
C LEU A 12 -2.45 -25.58 64.91
N VAL A 13 -3.22 -26.56 65.41
CA VAL A 13 -3.98 -27.50 64.59
C VAL A 13 -5.12 -26.78 63.85
N GLY A 14 -5.79 -25.83 64.50
CA GLY A 14 -6.82 -24.99 63.88
C GLY A 14 -6.25 -24.09 62.76
N ALA A 15 -5.07 -23.51 62.96
CA ALA A 15 -4.38 -22.73 61.93
C ALA A 15 -3.91 -23.60 60.74
N LEU A 16 -3.41 -24.82 61.02
CA LEU A 16 -3.03 -25.79 59.99
C LEU A 16 -4.24 -26.27 59.17
N LEU A 17 -5.37 -26.55 59.82
CA LEU A 17 -6.61 -26.95 59.14
C LEU A 17 -7.22 -25.79 58.32
N ALA A 18 -7.25 -24.57 58.86
CA ALA A 18 -7.70 -23.40 58.11
C ALA A 18 -6.79 -23.09 56.91
N GLY A 19 -5.47 -23.28 57.07
CA GLY A 19 -4.50 -23.22 55.97
C GLY A 19 -4.74 -24.29 54.90
N ALA A 20 -5.01 -25.54 55.31
CA ALA A 20 -5.32 -26.62 54.37
C ALA A 20 -6.64 -26.38 53.61
N PHE A 21 -7.70 -25.93 54.28
CA PHE A 21 -8.98 -25.60 53.65
C PHE A 21 -8.89 -24.42 52.67
N THR A 22 -8.12 -23.38 53.01
CA THR A 22 -7.89 -22.23 52.11
C THR A 22 -7.04 -22.62 50.91
N MET A 23 -6.02 -23.46 51.07
CA MET A 23 -5.24 -24.01 49.95
C MET A 23 -6.09 -24.91 49.04
N GLN A 24 -6.97 -25.74 49.59
CA GLN A 24 -7.82 -26.63 48.81
C GLN A 24 -8.95 -25.88 48.07
N ALA A 25 -9.50 -24.82 48.67
CA ALA A 25 -10.46 -23.95 48.00
C ALA A 25 -9.81 -23.14 46.85
N LEU A 26 -8.56 -22.66 47.05
CA LEU A 26 -7.79 -22.00 46.00
C LEU A 26 -7.46 -22.97 44.86
N ALA A 27 -6.98 -24.18 45.16
CA ALA A 27 -6.72 -25.22 44.17
C ALA A 27 -7.97 -25.54 43.32
N ASN A 28 -9.14 -25.73 43.95
CA ASN A 28 -10.40 -25.98 43.25
C ASN A 28 -10.83 -24.81 42.33
N THR A 29 -10.58 -23.55 42.72
CA THR A 29 -10.85 -22.39 41.84
C THR A 29 -9.91 -22.31 40.64
N TYR A 30 -8.66 -22.74 40.79
CA TYR A 30 -7.68 -22.77 39.69
C TYR A 30 -8.01 -23.89 38.70
N ASP A 31 -8.31 -25.10 39.18
CA ASP A 31 -8.72 -26.22 38.33
C ASP A 31 -9.97 -25.86 37.51
N THR A 32 -10.92 -25.14 38.11
CA THR A 32 -12.14 -24.69 37.43
C THR A 32 -11.83 -23.65 36.34
N ALA A 33 -10.96 -22.66 36.62
CA ALA A 33 -10.61 -21.61 35.66
C ALA A 33 -9.75 -22.13 34.50
N LEU A 34 -8.86 -23.07 34.79
CA LEU A 34 -8.01 -23.78 33.85
C LEU A 34 -8.85 -24.65 32.89
N GLN A 35 -9.78 -25.44 33.43
CA GLN A 35 -10.69 -26.24 32.62
C GLN A 35 -11.59 -25.36 31.74
N THR A 36 -12.08 -24.23 32.27
CA THR A 36 -12.94 -23.32 31.50
C THR A 36 -12.27 -22.79 30.23
N VAL A 37 -11.01 -22.35 30.31
CA VAL A 37 -10.31 -21.81 29.13
C VAL A 37 -9.93 -22.92 28.13
N ILE A 38 -9.69 -24.14 28.61
CA ILE A 38 -9.50 -25.32 27.77
C ILE A 38 -10.77 -25.63 27.00
N ASP A 39 -11.91 -25.72 27.69
CA ASP A 39 -13.20 -26.00 27.08
C ASP A 39 -13.55 -24.92 26.04
N GLU A 40 -13.21 -23.66 26.33
CA GLU A 40 -13.37 -22.55 25.38
C GLU A 40 -12.55 -22.75 24.10
N PHE A 41 -11.28 -23.16 24.23
CA PHE A 41 -10.44 -23.44 23.06
C PHE A 41 -10.87 -24.71 22.31
N GLU A 42 -11.18 -25.80 23.01
CA GLU A 42 -11.60 -27.07 22.42
C GLU A 42 -12.95 -26.96 21.67
N ALA A 43 -13.78 -25.96 22.01
CA ALA A 43 -15.01 -25.65 21.29
C ALA A 43 -14.79 -24.88 19.97
N LEU A 44 -13.56 -24.42 19.67
CA LEU A 44 -13.26 -23.69 18.43
C LEU A 44 -13.15 -24.64 17.24
N ASP A 45 -13.68 -24.22 16.09
CA ASP A 45 -13.45 -24.88 14.80
C ASP A 45 -12.30 -24.18 14.07
N GLU A 46 -11.19 -24.89 13.82
CA GLU A 46 -10.02 -24.31 13.14
C GLU A 46 -10.34 -23.79 11.74
N ASN A 47 -11.39 -24.30 11.10
CA ASN A 47 -11.79 -23.90 9.76
C ASN A 47 -12.43 -22.51 9.75
N VAL A 48 -12.90 -22.03 10.90
CA VAL A 48 -13.46 -20.70 11.06
C VAL A 48 -12.36 -19.64 11.14
N TYR A 49 -11.21 -19.96 11.74
CA TYR A 49 -10.18 -18.98 12.07
C TYR A 49 -8.96 -19.07 11.16
N THR A 50 -8.29 -17.94 10.95
CA THR A 50 -7.12 -17.89 10.08
C THR A 50 -6.02 -18.82 10.61
N PRO A 51 -5.26 -19.50 9.74
CA PRO A 51 -4.34 -20.53 10.22
C PRO A 51 -3.25 -19.96 11.15
N ALA A 52 -2.79 -18.73 10.94
CA ALA A 52 -1.78 -18.09 11.78
C ALA A 52 -2.31 -17.83 13.20
N THR A 53 -3.49 -17.20 13.34
CA THR A 53 -4.05 -16.87 14.66
C THR A 53 -4.48 -18.11 15.44
N TYR A 54 -5.05 -19.11 14.76
CA TYR A 54 -5.37 -20.39 15.36
C TYR A 54 -4.12 -21.13 15.85
N ARG A 55 -3.04 -21.17 15.04
CA ARG A 55 -1.76 -21.78 15.42
C ARG A 55 -1.18 -21.14 16.68
N LEU A 56 -1.23 -19.80 16.79
CA LEU A 56 -0.77 -19.08 17.98
C LEU A 56 -1.60 -19.41 19.23
N ALA A 57 -2.92 -19.52 19.10
CA ALA A 57 -3.77 -19.94 20.22
C ALA A 57 -3.52 -21.42 20.60
N LYS A 58 -3.33 -22.30 19.61
CA LYS A 58 -3.00 -23.71 19.82
C LYS A 58 -1.68 -23.90 20.58
N MET A 59 -0.66 -23.08 20.29
CA MET A 59 0.62 -23.12 21.00
C MET A 59 0.48 -22.78 22.48
N GLU A 60 -0.33 -21.77 22.85
CA GLU A 60 -0.58 -21.46 24.26
C GLU A 60 -1.45 -22.53 24.93
N TYR A 61 -2.41 -23.10 24.18
CA TYR A 61 -3.21 -24.23 24.65
C TYR A 61 -2.34 -25.45 24.98
N ASP A 62 -1.34 -25.78 24.15
CA ASP A 62 -0.44 -26.91 24.40
C ASP A 62 0.40 -26.69 25.67
N LYS A 63 0.91 -25.47 25.91
CA LYS A 63 1.60 -25.13 27.18
C LYS A 63 0.68 -25.29 28.39
N VAL A 64 -0.59 -24.88 28.25
CA VAL A 64 -1.59 -25.03 29.31
C VAL A 64 -1.84 -26.52 29.61
N LYS A 65 -1.88 -27.39 28.58
CA LYS A 65 -1.99 -28.86 28.77
C LYS A 65 -0.75 -29.45 29.43
N ASP A 66 0.44 -29.04 29.02
CA ASP A 66 1.70 -29.53 29.63
C ASP A 66 1.78 -29.18 31.13
N LEU A 67 1.25 -28.02 31.55
CA LEU A 67 1.21 -27.60 32.95
C LEU A 67 0.17 -28.36 33.80
N ILE A 68 -0.89 -28.90 33.18
CA ILE A 68 -1.87 -29.74 33.89
C ILE A 68 -1.23 -31.04 34.35
N ASP A 69 -0.36 -31.60 33.51
CA ASP A 69 0.28 -32.89 33.78
C ASP A 69 1.53 -32.73 34.67
N ASP A 70 1.98 -31.51 34.97
CA ASP A 70 3.12 -31.23 35.85
C ASP A 70 2.71 -31.00 37.31
N SER A 71 2.90 -32.04 38.13
CA SER A 71 2.71 -32.00 39.59
C SER A 71 3.54 -30.94 40.35
N ASN A 72 4.54 -30.31 39.70
CA ASN A 72 5.38 -29.26 40.29
C ASN A 72 5.00 -27.85 39.83
N ALA A 73 4.04 -27.68 38.91
CA ALA A 73 3.65 -26.37 38.40
C ALA A 73 3.14 -25.46 39.54
N THR A 74 3.66 -24.23 39.58
CA THR A 74 3.26 -23.24 40.57
C THR A 74 1.96 -22.53 40.17
N PRO A 75 1.17 -22.02 41.13
CA PRO A 75 -0.06 -21.26 40.83
C PRO A 75 0.16 -20.04 39.91
N ASN A 76 1.35 -19.43 39.94
CA ASN A 76 1.67 -18.30 39.07
C ASN A 76 1.88 -18.74 37.63
N GLU A 77 2.60 -19.84 37.40
CA GLU A 77 2.82 -20.40 36.05
C GLU A 77 1.49 -20.79 35.40
N ILE A 78 0.58 -21.41 36.17
CA ILE A 78 -0.76 -21.75 35.71
C ILE A 78 -1.55 -20.49 35.32
N ASN A 79 -1.55 -19.46 36.18
CA ASN A 79 -2.27 -18.21 35.90
C ASN A 79 -1.72 -17.47 34.68
N ASP A 80 -0.40 -17.42 34.52
CA ASP A 80 0.25 -16.76 33.40
C ASP A 80 -0.11 -17.47 32.08
N ALA A 81 -0.10 -18.81 32.07
CA ALA A 81 -0.50 -19.60 30.91
C ALA A 81 -1.99 -19.42 30.55
N ILE A 82 -2.89 -19.43 31.55
CA ILE A 82 -4.32 -19.15 31.34
C ILE A 82 -4.52 -17.75 30.72
N ASN A 83 -3.85 -16.73 31.26
CA ASN A 83 -3.96 -15.36 30.76
C ASN A 83 -3.42 -15.23 29.33
N ALA A 84 -2.32 -15.92 29.01
CA ALA A 84 -1.76 -15.98 27.67
C ALA A 84 -2.74 -16.61 26.68
N LEU A 85 -3.33 -17.77 27.02
CA LEU A 85 -4.31 -18.44 26.16
C LEU A 85 -5.56 -17.58 25.96
N LYS A 86 -6.15 -16.99 27.02
CA LYS A 86 -7.30 -16.08 26.90
C LYS A 86 -7.01 -14.91 25.96
N LYS A 87 -5.82 -14.32 26.07
CA LYS A 87 -5.39 -13.25 25.17
C LYS A 87 -5.33 -13.72 23.71
N ARG A 88 -4.89 -14.95 23.45
CA ARG A 88 -4.85 -15.51 22.09
C ARG A 88 -6.23 -15.88 21.56
N ILE A 89 -7.14 -16.41 22.38
CA ILE A 89 -8.53 -16.67 21.99
C ILE A 89 -9.21 -15.37 21.55
N VAL A 90 -9.06 -14.29 22.32
CA VAL A 90 -9.59 -12.96 21.96
C VAL A 90 -8.92 -12.38 20.70
N ALA A 91 -7.68 -12.78 20.40
CA ALA A 91 -6.94 -12.34 19.22
C ALA A 91 -7.21 -13.18 17.96
N LEU A 92 -8.08 -14.20 18.01
CA LEU A 92 -8.43 -14.99 16.84
C LEU A 92 -9.05 -14.11 15.74
N ARG A 93 -8.74 -14.43 14.49
CA ARG A 93 -9.29 -13.76 13.30
C ARG A 93 -10.07 -14.76 12.48
N VAL A 94 -11.24 -14.37 12.00
CA VAL A 94 -12.09 -15.23 11.17
C VAL A 94 -11.54 -15.26 9.74
N ARG A 95 -11.60 -16.43 9.09
CA ARG A 95 -11.37 -16.56 7.64
C ARG A 95 -12.53 -15.90 6.91
N ASN A 96 -12.40 -14.61 6.61
CA ASN A 96 -13.31 -13.91 5.72
C ASN A 96 -12.60 -13.65 4.38
N GLY A 97 -13.21 -14.04 3.25
CA GLY A 97 -12.58 -13.90 1.93
C GLY A 97 -12.74 -15.07 0.96
N SER A 98 -13.98 -15.47 0.64
CA SER A 98 -14.26 -16.46 -0.42
C SER A 98 -14.44 -15.83 -1.81
N GLU A 99 -14.56 -14.51 -1.88
CA GLU A 99 -14.77 -13.80 -3.14
C GLU A 99 -13.44 -13.41 -3.79
N PRO A 100 -13.38 -13.41 -5.13
CA PRO A 100 -12.32 -12.75 -5.89
C PRO A 100 -11.96 -11.35 -5.35
N LEU A 101 -10.66 -11.04 -5.22
CA LEU A 101 -10.24 -9.73 -4.70
C LEU A 101 -10.74 -8.59 -5.59
N TRP A 102 -10.65 -8.73 -6.91
CA TRP A 102 -11.19 -7.74 -7.85
C TRP A 102 -12.68 -7.46 -7.63
N LYS A 103 -13.46 -8.46 -7.19
CA LYS A 103 -14.90 -8.30 -6.93
C LYS A 103 -15.15 -7.61 -5.60
N THR A 104 -14.36 -7.93 -4.57
CA THR A 104 -14.37 -7.21 -3.28
C THR A 104 -14.10 -5.71 -3.49
N TYR A 105 -13.21 -5.37 -4.42
CA TYR A 105 -12.76 -3.99 -4.67
C TYR A 105 -13.41 -3.32 -5.88
N ALA A 106 -14.42 -3.93 -6.51
CA ALA A 106 -15.03 -3.42 -7.75
C ALA A 106 -15.59 -1.98 -7.65
N ASP A 107 -16.08 -1.58 -6.47
CA ASP A 107 -16.58 -0.21 -6.19
C ASP A 107 -15.46 0.77 -5.76
N TYR A 108 -14.20 0.33 -5.78
CA TYR A 108 -13.05 1.08 -5.28
C TYR A 108 -12.01 1.30 -6.37
N PHE A 109 -11.37 0.24 -6.85
CA PHE A 109 -10.25 0.28 -7.80
C PHE A 109 -10.04 -1.10 -8.42
N GLU A 110 -9.27 -1.15 -9.51
CA GLU A 110 -8.78 -2.40 -10.07
C GLU A 110 -7.79 -3.09 -9.13
N ILE A 111 -7.76 -4.43 -9.18
CA ILE A 111 -6.82 -5.27 -8.45
C ILE A 111 -5.92 -5.97 -9.46
N GLY A 112 -4.63 -5.64 -9.43
CA GLY A 112 -3.64 -6.10 -10.38
C GLY A 112 -2.63 -7.10 -9.84
N ASN A 113 -2.00 -7.85 -10.74
CA ASN A 113 -0.81 -8.67 -10.45
C ASN A 113 0.18 -8.61 -11.62
N ILE A 114 1.38 -9.15 -11.42
CA ILE A 114 2.39 -9.24 -12.47
C ILE A 114 2.13 -10.41 -13.43
N TYR A 115 2.56 -10.21 -14.68
CA TYR A 115 2.67 -11.24 -15.71
C TYR A 115 4.14 -11.51 -16.00
N SER A 116 4.59 -12.75 -15.83
CA SER A 116 5.97 -13.14 -16.12
C SER A 116 6.12 -14.17 -17.24
N GLY A 117 5.02 -14.69 -17.80
CA GLY A 117 5.06 -15.52 -19.01
C GLY A 117 3.80 -16.33 -19.27
N ALA A 118 3.85 -17.17 -20.30
CA ALA A 118 2.77 -18.08 -20.65
C ALA A 118 2.38 -18.96 -19.45
N GLY A 119 1.07 -19.11 -19.23
CA GLY A 119 0.50 -19.85 -18.09
C GLY A 119 -0.06 -18.96 -16.97
N ASN A 120 0.30 -17.67 -16.92
CA ASN A 120 -0.24 -16.69 -15.97
C ASN A 120 -1.77 -16.54 -16.03
N LEU A 121 -2.42 -16.86 -17.14
CA LEU A 121 -3.88 -16.77 -17.31
C LEU A 121 -4.52 -18.11 -17.73
N ASP A 122 -3.79 -19.21 -17.64
CA ASP A 122 -4.31 -20.54 -17.94
C ASP A 122 -4.89 -21.18 -16.66
N PRO A 123 -6.23 -21.30 -16.55
CA PRO A 123 -6.88 -21.80 -15.34
C PRO A 123 -6.63 -23.29 -15.07
N SER A 124 -6.00 -24.02 -16.01
CA SER A 124 -5.64 -25.43 -15.81
C SER A 124 -4.43 -25.64 -14.90
N ASN A 125 -3.68 -24.57 -14.61
CA ASN A 125 -2.56 -24.60 -13.67
C ASN A 125 -2.80 -23.66 -12.47
N THR A 126 -2.18 -23.95 -11.32
CA THR A 126 -2.41 -23.21 -10.06
C THR A 126 -2.14 -21.72 -10.19
N ARG A 127 -1.11 -21.35 -10.95
CA ARG A 127 -0.73 -19.95 -11.18
C ARG A 127 -1.82 -19.19 -11.92
N GLY A 128 -2.27 -19.74 -13.05
CA GLY A 128 -3.29 -19.11 -13.88
C GLY A 128 -4.67 -19.15 -13.23
N LEU A 129 -4.99 -20.20 -12.48
CA LEU A 129 -6.21 -20.26 -11.67
C LEU A 129 -6.21 -19.14 -10.63
N LEU A 130 -5.14 -18.96 -9.85
CA LEU A 130 -5.07 -17.90 -8.85
C LEU A 130 -5.15 -16.50 -9.49
N THR A 131 -4.43 -16.30 -10.60
CA THR A 131 -4.39 -15.01 -11.30
C THR A 131 -5.77 -14.65 -11.86
N SER A 132 -6.41 -15.56 -12.61
CA SER A 132 -7.73 -15.35 -13.20
C SER A 132 -8.86 -15.29 -12.17
N THR A 133 -8.66 -15.88 -10.98
CA THR A 133 -9.64 -15.81 -9.90
C THR A 133 -9.63 -14.43 -9.23
N HIS A 134 -8.45 -13.89 -8.88
CA HIS A 134 -8.39 -12.74 -7.96
C HIS A 134 -8.12 -11.39 -8.62
N PHE A 135 -7.61 -11.32 -9.85
CA PHE A 135 -7.13 -10.06 -10.44
C PHE A 135 -7.84 -9.71 -11.74
N ASN A 136 -8.06 -8.41 -11.98
CA ASN A 136 -8.68 -7.87 -13.19
C ASN A 136 -7.79 -6.87 -13.94
N SER A 137 -6.53 -6.73 -13.54
CA SER A 137 -5.51 -5.93 -14.22
C SER A 137 -4.15 -6.63 -14.20
N LEU A 138 -3.31 -6.39 -15.20
CA LEU A 138 -1.99 -7.01 -15.33
C LEU A 138 -0.90 -6.01 -15.70
N THR A 139 0.29 -6.22 -15.13
CA THR A 139 1.52 -5.52 -15.50
C THR A 139 2.58 -6.53 -15.90
N ALA A 140 3.26 -6.35 -17.04
CA ALA A 140 4.41 -7.19 -17.36
C ALA A 140 5.57 -6.89 -16.39
N GLU A 141 6.06 -7.90 -15.66
CA GLU A 141 7.17 -7.69 -14.69
C GLU A 141 8.44 -7.16 -15.38
N ASN A 142 8.73 -7.69 -16.58
CA ASN A 142 9.89 -7.31 -17.37
C ASN A 142 9.60 -7.17 -18.87
N HIS A 143 8.62 -7.90 -19.40
CA HIS A 143 8.42 -8.08 -20.85
C HIS A 143 8.00 -6.81 -21.60
N MET A 144 7.65 -5.73 -20.90
CA MET A 144 7.37 -4.41 -21.49
C MET A 144 8.40 -3.32 -21.14
N LYS A 145 9.50 -3.69 -20.48
CA LYS A 145 10.64 -2.78 -20.24
C LYS A 145 11.44 -2.57 -21.53
N PRO A 146 12.16 -1.43 -21.69
CA PRO A 146 12.80 -1.11 -22.96
C PRO A 146 13.82 -2.15 -23.46
N ASP A 147 14.60 -2.77 -22.58
CA ASP A 147 15.54 -3.84 -22.95
C ASP A 147 14.87 -5.12 -23.46
N ASN A 148 13.58 -5.32 -23.14
CA ASN A 148 12.80 -6.45 -23.66
C ASN A 148 12.11 -6.08 -24.96
N LEU A 149 11.66 -4.83 -25.13
CA LEU A 149 10.98 -4.37 -26.33
C LEU A 149 11.92 -3.99 -27.49
N SER A 150 13.16 -3.62 -27.17
CA SER A 150 14.15 -3.19 -28.17
C SER A 150 15.58 -3.59 -27.78
N THR A 151 16.48 -3.58 -28.76
CA THR A 151 17.91 -3.84 -28.60
C THR A 151 18.75 -2.82 -29.36
N GLY A 152 20.03 -2.74 -29.00
CA GLY A 152 21.02 -1.91 -29.67
C GLY A 152 21.95 -1.23 -28.67
N GLY A 153 23.25 -1.23 -28.96
CA GLY A 153 24.24 -0.51 -28.17
C GLY A 153 24.28 0.98 -28.52
N ALA A 154 25.02 1.76 -27.73
CA ALA A 154 25.30 3.16 -28.07
C ALA A 154 25.99 3.24 -29.45
N GLY A 155 25.52 4.14 -30.30
CA GLY A 155 26.00 4.32 -31.68
C GLY A 155 25.46 3.30 -32.68
N GLN A 156 24.58 2.39 -32.28
CA GLN A 156 23.91 1.44 -33.18
C GLN A 156 22.42 1.81 -33.33
N PRO A 157 21.80 1.62 -34.51
CA PRO A 157 20.35 1.78 -34.66
C PRO A 157 19.57 0.83 -33.75
N GLY A 158 18.44 1.30 -33.22
CA GLY A 158 17.52 0.47 -32.45
C GLY A 158 16.86 -0.61 -33.30
N THR A 159 16.76 -1.83 -32.76
CA THR A 159 15.96 -2.92 -33.34
C THR A 159 14.81 -3.24 -32.38
N PHE A 160 13.57 -3.32 -32.85
CA PHE A 160 12.42 -3.66 -32.00
C PHE A 160 12.08 -5.16 -32.08
N ARG A 161 11.66 -5.73 -30.96
CA ARG A 161 11.23 -7.14 -30.83
C ARG A 161 9.71 -7.30 -30.85
N ILE A 162 8.97 -6.20 -30.88
CA ILE A 162 7.50 -6.12 -30.84
C ILE A 162 6.92 -5.67 -32.18
N PHE A 163 7.21 -6.41 -33.25
CA PHE A 163 6.56 -6.18 -34.54
C PHE A 163 5.43 -7.18 -34.75
N GLU A 164 4.50 -6.83 -35.65
CA GLU A 164 3.42 -7.71 -36.08
C GLU A 164 3.96 -9.12 -36.42
N GLY A 165 3.41 -10.15 -35.77
CA GLY A 165 3.81 -11.54 -35.96
C GLY A 165 5.04 -12.01 -35.17
N SER A 166 5.67 -11.18 -34.33
CA SER A 166 6.85 -11.59 -33.54
C SER A 166 6.54 -12.56 -32.39
N ASN A 167 5.26 -12.69 -32.01
CA ASN A 167 4.78 -13.47 -30.86
C ASN A 167 5.57 -13.18 -29.56
N HIS A 168 5.97 -11.92 -29.37
CA HIS A 168 6.68 -11.48 -28.18
C HIS A 168 5.84 -11.73 -26.92
N VAL A 169 6.48 -11.93 -25.77
CA VAL A 169 5.77 -12.24 -24.52
C VAL A 169 4.82 -11.10 -24.10
N SER A 170 5.15 -9.84 -24.43
CA SER A 170 4.22 -8.71 -24.26
C SER A 170 2.97 -8.82 -25.13
N ASP A 171 3.08 -9.30 -26.37
CA ASP A 171 1.91 -9.53 -27.23
C ASP A 171 1.05 -10.68 -26.73
N GLN A 172 1.68 -11.71 -26.15
CA GLN A 172 0.95 -12.81 -25.50
C GLN A 172 0.16 -12.29 -24.29
N LEU A 173 0.78 -11.47 -23.44
CA LEU A 173 0.10 -10.83 -22.32
C LEU A 173 -1.12 -10.04 -22.80
N VAL A 174 -0.92 -9.07 -23.70
CA VAL A 174 -1.99 -8.14 -24.07
C VAL A 174 -3.11 -8.86 -24.83
N ARG A 175 -2.78 -9.85 -25.67
CA ARG A 175 -3.78 -10.72 -26.31
C ARG A 175 -4.59 -11.52 -25.30
N GLN A 176 -3.94 -12.19 -24.35
CA GLN A 176 -4.66 -12.97 -23.33
C GLN A 176 -5.50 -12.05 -22.43
N ALA A 177 -5.00 -10.86 -22.09
CA ALA A 177 -5.76 -9.89 -21.33
C ALA A 177 -7.03 -9.46 -22.10
N GLN A 178 -6.89 -9.19 -23.40
CA GLN A 178 -8.03 -8.88 -24.28
C GLN A 178 -9.07 -10.01 -24.32
N GLU A 179 -8.63 -11.26 -24.49
CA GLU A 179 -9.49 -12.45 -24.54
C GLU A 179 -10.27 -12.67 -23.23
N ASN A 180 -9.71 -12.24 -22.09
CA ASN A 180 -10.29 -12.43 -20.77
C ASN A 180 -10.96 -11.17 -20.19
N GLY A 181 -10.99 -10.05 -20.93
CA GLY A 181 -11.55 -8.78 -20.45
C GLY A 181 -10.77 -8.15 -19.30
N ILE A 182 -9.46 -8.37 -19.26
CA ILE A 182 -8.52 -7.86 -18.25
C ILE A 182 -7.79 -6.64 -18.82
N THR A 183 -7.57 -5.62 -17.99
CA THR A 183 -6.80 -4.43 -18.41
C THR A 183 -5.30 -4.66 -18.27
N VAL A 184 -4.51 -3.95 -19.09
CA VAL A 184 -3.04 -3.96 -18.99
C VAL A 184 -2.52 -2.59 -18.64
N HIS A 185 -1.58 -2.57 -17.71
CA HIS A 185 -0.73 -1.42 -17.44
C HIS A 185 0.63 -1.60 -18.12
N GLY A 186 0.97 -0.68 -19.02
CA GLY A 186 2.24 -0.67 -19.70
C GLY A 186 3.36 -0.16 -18.79
N HIS A 187 4.33 -1.01 -18.50
CA HIS A 187 5.48 -0.70 -17.66
C HIS A 187 6.76 -1.15 -18.38
N VAL A 188 7.63 -0.24 -18.85
CA VAL A 188 7.67 1.23 -18.77
C VAL A 188 8.29 1.77 -20.07
N LEU A 189 7.95 2.99 -20.48
CA LEU A 189 8.53 3.62 -21.67
C LEU A 189 9.94 4.19 -21.45
N VAL A 190 10.19 4.93 -20.37
CA VAL A 190 11.47 5.59 -20.09
C VAL A 190 11.94 5.24 -18.68
N TRP A 191 13.10 4.59 -18.58
CA TRP A 191 13.73 4.29 -17.30
C TRP A 191 15.24 4.46 -17.41
N HIS A 192 15.90 4.72 -16.28
CA HIS A 192 17.36 4.77 -16.22
C HIS A 192 17.96 3.35 -16.18
N GLY A 193 17.21 2.37 -15.66
CA GLY A 193 17.51 0.94 -15.71
C GLY A 193 16.95 0.27 -16.96
N GLN A 194 17.41 -0.98 -17.20
CA GLN A 194 16.95 -1.90 -18.26
C GLN A 194 16.58 -1.23 -19.59
N SER A 195 17.48 -0.37 -20.09
CA SER A 195 17.28 0.43 -21.30
C SER A 195 18.44 0.27 -22.28
N PRO A 196 18.15 -0.01 -23.57
CA PRO A 196 19.18 -0.20 -24.56
C PRO A 196 20.04 1.05 -24.74
N GLY A 197 21.34 0.87 -24.89
CA GLY A 197 22.29 1.97 -25.05
C GLY A 197 22.00 2.86 -26.27
N TRP A 198 21.31 2.35 -27.31
CA TRP A 198 20.95 3.17 -28.47
C TRP A 198 19.97 4.29 -28.15
N LEU A 199 19.20 4.20 -27.05
CA LEU A 199 18.21 5.21 -26.69
C LEU A 199 18.87 6.49 -26.17
N ASN A 200 19.78 6.36 -25.22
CA ASN A 200 20.33 7.49 -24.45
C ASN A 200 21.87 7.46 -24.31
N GLY A 201 22.55 6.55 -24.99
CA GLY A 201 24.00 6.35 -24.90
C GLY A 201 24.44 5.46 -23.73
N GLY A 202 23.58 5.13 -22.77
CA GLY A 202 23.93 4.35 -21.58
C GLY A 202 25.07 4.98 -20.76
N THR A 203 25.80 4.15 -20.01
CA THR A 203 26.93 4.61 -19.17
C THR A 203 28.16 4.97 -19.99
N SER A 204 28.36 4.33 -21.15
CA SER A 204 29.57 4.46 -21.97
C SER A 204 29.46 5.44 -23.15
N GLY A 205 28.25 5.81 -23.57
CA GLY A 205 28.01 6.72 -24.69
C GLY A 205 27.98 8.19 -24.27
N ASN A 206 28.23 9.07 -25.24
CA ASN A 206 28.16 10.53 -25.10
C ASN A 206 27.19 11.13 -26.12
N TYR A 207 25.91 10.77 -25.99
CA TYR A 207 24.86 11.27 -26.87
C TYR A 207 24.58 12.74 -26.59
N THR A 208 24.15 13.46 -27.63
CA THR A 208 23.60 14.82 -27.45
C THR A 208 22.13 14.75 -27.05
N ARG A 209 21.62 15.86 -26.49
CA ARG A 209 20.20 16.07 -26.19
C ARG A 209 19.33 15.76 -27.40
N LEU A 210 19.66 16.34 -28.56
CA LEU A 210 18.91 16.13 -29.80
C LEU A 210 18.84 14.65 -30.19
N GLN A 211 19.97 13.94 -30.16
CA GLN A 211 20.01 12.52 -30.50
C GLN A 211 19.16 11.68 -29.55
N ALA A 212 19.31 11.86 -28.23
CA ALA A 212 18.52 11.11 -27.25
C ALA A 212 17.02 11.43 -27.35
N ARG A 213 16.67 12.69 -27.64
CA ARG A 213 15.29 13.13 -27.84
C ARG A 213 14.64 12.51 -29.06
N GLU A 214 15.33 12.49 -30.21
CA GLU A 214 14.84 11.85 -31.44
C GLU A 214 14.66 10.33 -31.26
N ASN A 215 15.61 9.68 -30.57
CA ASN A 215 15.51 8.25 -30.27
C ASN A 215 14.35 7.94 -29.31
N MET A 216 14.15 8.78 -28.29
CA MET A 216 13.02 8.66 -27.36
C MET A 216 11.68 8.80 -28.10
N GLU A 217 11.52 9.82 -28.94
CA GLU A 217 10.29 10.01 -29.71
C GLU A 217 10.03 8.81 -30.62
N HIS A 218 11.06 8.33 -31.32
CA HIS A 218 10.95 7.16 -32.19
C HIS A 218 10.54 5.90 -31.41
N TYR A 219 11.17 5.65 -30.26
CA TYR A 219 10.87 4.50 -29.41
C TYR A 219 9.46 4.55 -28.85
N ILE A 220 9.08 5.66 -28.19
CA ILE A 220 7.75 5.83 -27.58
C ILE A 220 6.66 5.68 -28.64
N LYS A 221 6.81 6.37 -29.77
CA LYS A 221 5.87 6.27 -30.89
C LYS A 221 5.72 4.84 -31.39
N THR A 222 6.81 4.11 -31.53
CA THR A 222 6.78 2.74 -32.07
C THR A 222 6.10 1.77 -31.10
N VAL A 223 6.49 1.81 -29.82
CA VAL A 223 5.95 0.92 -28.78
C VAL A 223 4.47 1.16 -28.55
N VAL A 224 4.12 2.42 -28.31
CA VAL A 224 2.75 2.79 -27.95
C VAL A 224 1.79 2.53 -29.12
N LYS A 225 2.18 2.93 -30.34
CA LYS A 225 1.34 2.65 -31.52
C LYS A 225 1.17 1.18 -31.81
N HIS A 226 2.18 0.35 -31.54
CA HIS A 226 2.05 -1.10 -31.70
C HIS A 226 0.91 -1.62 -30.83
N PHE A 227 0.93 -1.35 -29.52
CA PHE A 227 -0.12 -1.84 -28.63
C PHE A 227 -1.50 -1.22 -28.93
N ASP A 228 -1.57 0.09 -29.18
CA ASP A 228 -2.84 0.77 -29.48
C ASP A 228 -3.47 0.30 -30.80
N THR A 229 -2.64 -0.08 -31.80
CA THR A 229 -3.13 -0.54 -33.10
C THR A 229 -3.61 -1.99 -33.05
N TYR A 230 -2.82 -2.88 -32.44
CA TYR A 230 -3.12 -4.32 -32.46
C TYR A 230 -4.01 -4.77 -31.30
N TYR A 231 -4.03 -4.01 -30.20
CA TYR A 231 -4.79 -4.32 -28.99
C TYR A 231 -5.54 -3.09 -28.46
N PRO A 232 -6.43 -2.48 -29.27
CA PRO A 232 -7.06 -1.21 -28.95
C PRO A 232 -7.82 -1.29 -27.63
N GLY A 233 -7.51 -0.36 -26.71
CA GLY A 233 -8.18 -0.22 -25.41
C GLY A 233 -7.77 -1.22 -24.33
N VAL A 234 -6.82 -2.13 -24.61
CA VAL A 234 -6.38 -3.13 -23.63
C VAL A 234 -5.31 -2.56 -22.72
N VAL A 235 -4.32 -1.87 -23.28
CA VAL A 235 -3.35 -1.10 -22.48
C VAL A 235 -3.99 0.22 -22.09
N THR A 236 -4.51 0.31 -20.87
CA THR A 236 -5.32 1.45 -20.40
C THR A 236 -4.50 2.57 -19.79
N SER A 237 -3.26 2.27 -19.39
CA SER A 237 -2.35 3.21 -18.75
C SER A 237 -0.88 2.85 -18.99
N TRP A 238 0.00 3.85 -18.93
CA TRP A 238 1.45 3.68 -19.07
C TRP A 238 2.20 4.36 -17.94
N ASP A 239 3.18 3.65 -17.37
CA ASP A 239 4.31 4.30 -16.74
C ASP A 239 5.19 4.88 -17.85
N VAL A 240 5.13 6.21 -18.00
CA VAL A 240 5.90 6.91 -19.03
C VAL A 240 7.35 7.06 -18.59
N VAL A 241 7.56 7.53 -17.37
CA VAL A 241 8.89 7.70 -16.77
C VAL A 241 8.91 7.00 -15.42
N ASN A 242 9.91 6.14 -15.21
CA ASN A 242 10.12 5.42 -13.96
C ASN A 242 11.37 5.93 -13.21
N GLU A 243 11.24 6.14 -11.90
CA GLU A 243 12.35 6.31 -10.95
C GLU A 243 13.41 7.36 -11.33
N ALA A 244 12.96 8.52 -11.79
CA ALA A 244 13.85 9.61 -12.17
C ALA A 244 14.50 10.31 -10.97
N PHE A 245 13.89 10.26 -9.79
CA PHE A 245 14.41 10.90 -8.56
C PHE A 245 15.46 10.03 -7.86
N ILE A 246 16.39 10.69 -7.16
CA ILE A 246 17.34 10.05 -6.26
C ILE A 246 16.63 9.45 -5.03
N ASP A 247 17.35 8.60 -4.32
CA ASP A 247 16.86 7.88 -3.15
C ASP A 247 17.15 8.63 -1.84
N GLY A 248 16.44 8.27 -0.77
CA GLY A 248 16.72 8.75 0.59
C GLY A 248 16.29 10.19 0.89
N VAL A 249 15.35 10.75 0.12
CA VAL A 249 14.85 12.12 0.33
C VAL A 249 13.70 12.13 1.34
N SER A 250 14.05 12.06 2.63
CA SER A 250 13.05 12.04 3.71
C SER A 250 12.37 13.39 3.95
N ARG A 251 13.08 14.51 3.74
CA ARG A 251 12.59 15.89 3.88
C ARG A 251 13.21 16.79 2.83
N ILE A 252 12.54 17.89 2.52
CA ILE A 252 13.04 18.93 1.61
C ILE A 252 13.08 20.28 2.30
N PRO A 253 14.05 21.14 1.94
CA PRO A 253 14.05 22.51 2.39
C PRO A 253 12.94 23.32 1.72
N GLU A 254 12.65 24.41 2.39
CA GLU A 254 12.12 25.63 1.84
C GLU A 254 12.59 25.96 0.42
N GLY A 255 11.70 26.37 -0.48
CA GLY A 255 12.09 26.76 -1.84
C GLY A 255 12.76 25.65 -2.67
N ALA A 256 12.67 24.38 -2.25
CA ALA A 256 13.30 23.27 -2.97
C ALA A 256 12.86 23.23 -4.44
N ASN A 257 13.84 23.03 -5.31
CA ASN A 257 13.62 22.76 -6.73
C ASN A 257 13.77 21.26 -6.98
N TRP A 258 12.68 20.61 -7.42
CA TRP A 258 12.65 19.17 -7.69
C TRP A 258 13.72 18.71 -8.68
N LYS A 259 14.14 19.57 -9.62
CA LYS A 259 15.18 19.27 -10.62
C LYS A 259 16.53 18.92 -9.98
N ASN A 260 16.83 19.46 -8.80
CA ASN A 260 18.05 19.18 -8.05
C ASN A 260 18.08 17.77 -7.45
N TYR A 261 16.96 17.06 -7.46
CA TYR A 261 16.79 15.74 -6.84
C TYR A 261 16.60 14.63 -7.88
N LEU A 262 16.89 14.91 -9.15
CA LEU A 262 16.92 13.89 -10.20
C LEU A 262 18.22 13.09 -10.16
N ARG A 263 18.19 11.84 -10.64
CA ARG A 263 19.39 11.03 -10.89
C ARG A 263 20.24 11.71 -11.97
N GLN A 264 21.49 12.02 -11.65
CA GLN A 264 22.38 12.79 -12.53
C GLN A 264 23.56 11.96 -13.05
N GLY A 265 24.17 12.45 -14.13
CA GLY A 265 25.38 11.84 -14.71
C GLY A 265 25.18 10.35 -15.01
N ASN A 266 26.09 9.50 -14.53
CA ASN A 266 26.03 8.07 -14.82
C ASN A 266 24.90 7.32 -14.09
N GLN A 267 24.13 7.97 -13.21
CA GLN A 267 22.92 7.40 -12.62
C GLN A 267 21.74 7.40 -13.60
N SER A 268 21.77 8.24 -14.64
CA SER A 268 20.73 8.32 -15.67
C SER A 268 21.32 8.71 -17.01
N GLY A 269 21.34 7.75 -17.96
CA GLY A 269 21.74 8.02 -19.34
C GLY A 269 20.90 9.13 -19.99
N TRP A 270 19.62 9.23 -19.61
CA TRP A 270 18.72 10.29 -20.08
C TRP A 270 19.17 11.68 -19.61
N TYR A 271 19.36 11.87 -18.30
CA TYR A 271 19.83 13.15 -17.75
C TYR A 271 21.20 13.53 -18.34
N LYS A 272 22.11 12.55 -18.44
CA LYS A 272 23.45 12.75 -19.02
C LYS A 272 23.38 13.23 -20.47
N ALA A 273 22.59 12.57 -21.32
CA ALA A 273 22.46 12.95 -22.72
C ALA A 273 21.77 14.32 -22.88
N TYR A 274 20.70 14.57 -22.11
CA TYR A 274 19.99 15.86 -22.14
C TYR A 274 20.81 17.03 -21.60
N SER A 275 21.86 16.76 -20.82
CA SER A 275 22.84 17.77 -20.39
C SER A 275 23.84 18.16 -21.49
N ASN A 276 23.94 17.40 -22.59
CA ASN A 276 24.94 17.58 -23.62
C ASN A 276 24.37 18.30 -24.86
N GLY A 277 24.98 19.42 -25.24
CA GLY A 277 24.54 20.22 -26.38
C GLY A 277 23.27 21.03 -26.12
N MET A 278 23.02 21.40 -24.86
CA MET A 278 21.89 22.27 -24.50
C MET A 278 22.05 23.67 -25.08
N LEU A 279 20.94 24.24 -25.53
CA LEU A 279 20.79 25.64 -25.89
C LEU A 279 20.41 26.47 -24.64
N GLU A 280 20.54 27.79 -24.76
CA GLU A 280 20.12 28.71 -23.69
C GLU A 280 18.63 28.53 -23.36
N GLY A 281 18.33 28.34 -22.07
CA GLY A 281 16.97 28.11 -21.58
C GLY A 281 16.51 26.65 -21.54
N GLU A 282 17.32 25.70 -22.01
CA GLU A 282 17.06 24.27 -21.86
C GLU A 282 17.55 23.74 -20.50
N ASP A 283 16.86 22.73 -19.97
CA ASP A 283 17.23 22.06 -18.72
C ASP A 283 17.32 20.54 -18.92
N PRO A 284 18.27 19.83 -18.29
CA PRO A 284 18.36 18.39 -18.44
C PRO A 284 17.08 17.66 -18.05
N SER A 285 16.30 18.17 -17.10
CA SER A 285 15.02 17.59 -16.65
C SER A 285 13.94 17.54 -17.74
N ASP A 286 14.11 18.26 -18.84
CA ASP A 286 13.18 18.26 -19.97
C ASP A 286 12.98 16.87 -20.58
N PHE A 287 13.88 15.91 -20.35
CA PHE A 287 13.67 14.51 -20.80
C PHE A 287 12.37 13.91 -20.28
N ILE A 288 11.94 14.31 -19.07
CA ILE A 288 10.67 13.86 -18.48
C ILE A 288 9.53 14.49 -19.27
N TYR A 289 9.56 15.80 -19.49
CA TYR A 289 8.52 16.52 -20.22
C TYR A 289 8.38 16.00 -21.67
N ASP A 290 9.49 15.85 -22.39
CA ASP A 290 9.51 15.31 -23.74
C ASP A 290 8.93 13.89 -23.79
N ALA A 291 9.29 13.01 -22.85
CA ALA A 291 8.74 11.64 -22.79
C ALA A 291 7.21 11.64 -22.69
N PHE A 292 6.65 12.43 -21.78
CA PHE A 292 5.19 12.54 -21.64
C PHE A 292 4.52 13.19 -22.85
N VAL A 293 5.13 14.22 -23.45
CA VAL A 293 4.58 14.86 -24.65
C VAL A 293 4.57 13.87 -25.83
N PHE A 294 5.63 13.07 -25.98
CA PHE A 294 5.68 12.03 -27.01
C PHE A 294 4.65 10.94 -26.76
N ALA A 295 4.45 10.50 -25.52
CA ALA A 295 3.41 9.52 -25.18
C ALA A 295 2.01 10.09 -25.48
N ARG A 296 1.69 11.29 -24.97
CA ARG A 296 0.38 11.95 -25.14
C ARG A 296 -0.02 12.17 -26.61
N LYS A 297 0.94 12.42 -27.49
CA LYS A 297 0.71 12.56 -28.93
C LYS A 297 0.36 11.25 -29.64
N ASN A 298 0.66 10.10 -29.03
CA ASN A 298 0.58 8.79 -29.67
C ASN A 298 -0.39 7.81 -29.00
N THR A 299 -0.95 8.14 -27.82
CA THR A 299 -1.99 7.32 -27.15
C THR A 299 -2.99 8.15 -26.37
N ASP A 300 -4.18 7.57 -26.22
CA ASP A 300 -5.23 8.02 -25.31
C ASP A 300 -5.19 7.33 -23.94
N ALA A 301 -4.31 6.35 -23.74
CA ALA A 301 -4.08 5.72 -22.45
C ALA A 301 -3.65 6.75 -21.39
N LYS A 302 -3.99 6.46 -20.12
CA LYS A 302 -3.67 7.34 -19.00
C LYS A 302 -2.17 7.34 -18.70
N LEU A 303 -1.58 8.51 -18.50
CA LEU A 303 -0.12 8.65 -18.37
C LEU A 303 0.33 8.87 -16.93
N PHE A 304 1.22 8.00 -16.45
CA PHE A 304 1.74 7.98 -15.09
C PHE A 304 3.25 8.25 -15.02
N TYR A 305 3.66 8.98 -13.97
CA TYR A 305 5.02 8.94 -13.45
C TYR A 305 5.08 7.90 -12.33
N ASN A 306 6.01 6.94 -12.35
CA ASN A 306 6.08 5.86 -11.37
C ASN A 306 7.40 5.87 -10.58
N ASP A 307 7.34 5.63 -9.27
CA ASP A 307 8.52 5.64 -8.41
C ASP A 307 8.31 4.92 -7.06
N PHE A 308 9.39 4.45 -6.45
CA PHE A 308 9.40 3.89 -5.09
C PHE A 308 9.71 4.94 -4.04
N ASN A 309 9.53 4.54 -2.76
CA ASN A 309 9.71 5.40 -1.59
C ASN A 309 8.75 6.61 -1.56
N MET A 310 7.58 6.51 -2.19
CA MET A 310 6.56 7.57 -2.15
C MET A 310 5.92 7.77 -0.76
N TYR A 311 6.13 6.86 0.20
CA TYR A 311 5.81 7.09 1.61
C TYR A 311 6.73 8.13 2.27
N GLN A 312 7.87 8.46 1.65
CA GLN A 312 8.78 9.49 2.17
C GLN A 312 8.21 10.88 1.84
N ASP A 313 8.06 11.71 2.87
CA ASP A 313 7.46 13.04 2.76
C ASP A 313 8.22 13.93 1.76
N GLY A 314 9.56 13.94 1.83
CA GLY A 314 10.39 14.72 0.92
C GLY A 314 10.23 14.30 -0.55
N LYS A 315 10.36 12.99 -0.84
CA LYS A 315 10.30 12.47 -2.21
C LYS A 315 8.91 12.67 -2.84
N SER A 316 7.83 12.37 -2.12
CA SER A 316 6.46 12.57 -2.61
C SER A 316 6.14 14.04 -2.92
N LYS A 317 6.63 14.98 -2.10
CA LYS A 317 6.49 16.43 -2.38
C LYS A 317 7.22 16.87 -3.64
N LEU A 318 8.43 16.35 -3.88
CA LEU A 318 9.19 16.69 -5.09
C LEU A 318 8.51 16.18 -6.35
N VAL A 319 7.96 14.97 -6.32
CA VAL A 319 7.17 14.43 -7.43
C VAL A 319 5.91 15.28 -7.65
N ALA A 320 5.22 15.69 -6.59
CA ALA A 320 4.06 16.59 -6.69
C ALA A 320 4.44 17.96 -7.29
N MET A 321 5.60 18.52 -6.95
CA MET A 321 6.12 19.75 -7.54
C MET A 321 6.37 19.60 -9.04
N MET A 322 7.02 18.50 -9.45
CA MET A 322 7.25 18.17 -10.85
C MET A 322 5.93 18.07 -11.62
N ALA A 323 4.98 17.27 -11.12
CA ALA A 323 3.68 17.10 -11.77
C ALA A 323 2.96 18.43 -11.99
N LYS A 324 2.93 19.30 -10.96
CA LYS A 324 2.35 20.66 -11.07
C LYS A 324 3.04 21.51 -12.13
N GLU A 325 4.38 21.54 -12.12
CA GLU A 325 5.15 22.36 -13.06
C GLU A 325 4.93 21.89 -14.51
N LEU A 326 5.08 20.59 -14.76
CA LEU A 326 4.98 20.02 -16.10
C LEU A 326 3.54 20.08 -16.65
N ASN A 327 2.53 19.84 -15.82
CA ASN A 327 1.12 20.00 -16.24
C ASN A 327 0.78 21.46 -16.54
N LYS A 328 1.29 22.41 -15.75
CA LYS A 328 1.10 23.84 -16.04
C LYS A 328 1.78 24.24 -17.35
N ARG A 329 3.02 23.80 -17.58
CA ARG A 329 3.73 24.03 -18.84
C ARG A 329 2.94 23.47 -20.02
N TYR A 330 2.52 22.21 -19.93
CA TYR A 330 1.76 21.55 -20.99
C TYR A 330 0.46 22.28 -21.33
N LYS A 331 -0.33 22.68 -20.32
CA LYS A 331 -1.57 23.42 -20.54
C LYS A 331 -1.35 24.76 -21.27
N ASN A 332 -0.21 25.41 -21.07
CA ASN A 332 0.12 26.64 -21.77
C ASN A 332 0.54 26.38 -23.22
N GLU A 333 1.28 25.30 -23.47
CA GLU A 333 1.74 24.91 -24.80
C GLU A 333 0.64 24.26 -25.67
N TYR A 334 -0.29 23.55 -25.02
CA TYR A 334 -1.36 22.76 -25.64
C TYR A 334 -2.74 23.06 -24.99
N PRO A 335 -3.24 24.31 -25.07
CA PRO A 335 -4.47 24.71 -24.38
C PRO A 335 -5.75 24.00 -24.87
N GLU A 336 -5.69 23.38 -26.05
CA GLU A 336 -6.80 22.67 -26.67
C GLU A 336 -6.92 21.21 -26.21
N ASP A 337 -5.86 20.61 -25.62
CA ASP A 337 -5.96 19.28 -25.03
C ASP A 337 -6.55 19.42 -23.61
N PRO A 338 -7.76 18.89 -23.34
CA PRO A 338 -8.38 19.01 -22.03
C PRO A 338 -7.71 18.13 -20.96
N ARG A 339 -6.83 17.21 -21.36
CA ARG A 339 -6.15 16.26 -20.46
C ARG A 339 -4.94 16.89 -19.78
N GLN A 340 -4.56 16.34 -18.63
CA GLN A 340 -3.27 16.65 -18.03
C GLN A 340 -2.15 15.89 -18.76
N LEU A 341 -0.93 16.43 -18.74
CA LEU A 341 0.22 15.74 -19.32
C LEU A 341 0.55 14.49 -18.50
N ILE A 342 0.76 14.70 -17.20
CA ILE A 342 0.88 13.68 -16.17
C ILE A 342 -0.49 13.60 -15.50
N GLU A 343 -1.25 12.55 -15.79
CA GLU A 343 -2.59 12.35 -15.24
C GLU A 343 -2.55 11.66 -13.89
N GLY A 344 -1.51 10.89 -13.62
CA GLY A 344 -1.35 10.21 -12.35
C GLY A 344 0.10 9.98 -11.91
N VAL A 345 0.24 9.57 -10.66
CA VAL A 345 1.51 9.11 -10.08
C VAL A 345 1.36 7.69 -9.53
N GLY A 346 2.26 6.81 -9.94
CA GLY A 346 2.38 5.46 -9.40
C GLY A 346 3.25 5.43 -8.15
N MET A 347 2.70 4.89 -7.07
CA MET A 347 3.41 4.55 -5.86
C MET A 347 3.76 3.06 -5.92
N GLN A 348 5.01 2.73 -6.27
CA GLN A 348 5.45 1.33 -6.36
C GLN A 348 5.13 0.56 -5.08
N SER A 349 5.36 1.18 -3.92
CA SER A 349 4.97 0.63 -2.61
C SER A 349 5.67 -0.69 -2.28
N HIS A 350 6.93 -0.81 -2.70
CA HIS A 350 7.91 -1.77 -2.20
C HIS A 350 8.26 -1.48 -0.73
N ASN A 351 7.40 -1.92 0.17
CA ASN A 351 7.32 -1.43 1.54
C ASN A 351 7.77 -2.50 2.55
N TYR A 352 7.87 -2.10 3.82
CA TYR A 352 8.42 -2.89 4.92
C TYR A 352 7.45 -2.84 6.09
N ILE A 353 7.12 -4.00 6.67
CA ILE A 353 6.16 -4.06 7.79
C ILE A 353 6.62 -3.27 9.02
N MET A 354 7.92 -2.97 9.13
CA MET A 354 8.51 -2.27 10.27
C MET A 354 8.80 -0.78 10.02
N ASP A 355 9.12 -0.41 8.78
CA ASP A 355 9.68 0.91 8.47
C ASP A 355 8.76 1.80 7.64
N THR A 356 7.63 1.25 7.17
CA THR A 356 6.66 1.98 6.34
C THR A 356 5.27 1.95 6.98
N PRO A 357 5.06 2.68 8.08
CA PRO A 357 3.77 2.70 8.76
C PRO A 357 2.67 3.25 7.83
N PRO A 358 1.41 2.79 7.95
CA PRO A 358 0.29 3.24 7.11
C PRO A 358 0.12 4.76 7.05
N SER A 359 0.42 5.46 8.14
CA SER A 359 0.37 6.93 8.20
C SER A 359 1.37 7.62 7.26
N SER A 360 2.55 7.05 7.04
CA SER A 360 3.52 7.57 6.07
C SER A 360 3.06 7.34 4.63
N VAL A 361 2.41 6.20 4.36
CA VAL A 361 1.80 5.92 3.04
C VAL A 361 0.67 6.91 2.76
N GLU A 362 -0.21 7.15 3.73
CA GLU A 362 -1.29 8.14 3.64
C GLU A 362 -0.74 9.56 3.42
N ASN A 363 0.32 9.96 4.13
CA ASN A 363 0.99 11.25 3.88
C ASN A 363 1.54 11.36 2.46
N GLY A 364 2.13 10.29 1.92
CA GLY A 364 2.58 10.22 0.53
C GLY A 364 1.43 10.43 -0.46
N ILE A 365 0.30 9.76 -0.25
CA ILE A 365 -0.93 9.93 -1.03
C ILE A 365 -1.38 11.39 -1.00
N LEU A 366 -1.49 12.00 0.18
CA LEU A 366 -1.95 13.39 0.34
C LEU A 366 -1.02 14.40 -0.35
N ASN A 367 0.30 14.20 -0.26
CA ASN A 367 1.28 15.04 -0.94
C ASN A 367 1.07 15.00 -2.46
N LEU A 368 0.89 13.81 -3.03
CA LEU A 368 0.69 13.63 -4.46
C LEU A 368 -0.67 14.17 -4.94
N LEU A 369 -1.76 13.89 -4.22
CA LEU A 369 -3.09 14.43 -4.53
C LEU A 369 -3.13 15.97 -4.50
N SER A 370 -2.24 16.62 -3.74
CA SER A 370 -2.08 18.08 -3.76
C SER A 370 -1.70 18.63 -5.14
N ALA A 371 -1.17 17.79 -6.05
CA ALA A 371 -0.88 18.11 -7.44
C ALA A 371 -2.08 18.03 -8.38
N GLY A 372 -3.22 17.51 -7.91
CA GLY A 372 -4.41 17.31 -8.74
C GLY A 372 -4.26 16.18 -9.74
N VAL A 373 -3.42 15.19 -9.42
CA VAL A 373 -3.20 13.96 -10.19
C VAL A 373 -3.93 12.79 -9.51
N ASP A 374 -4.26 11.77 -10.29
CA ASP A 374 -4.73 10.49 -9.77
C ASP A 374 -3.56 9.58 -9.37
N LEU A 375 -3.84 8.43 -8.78
CA LEU A 375 -2.84 7.52 -8.23
C LEU A 375 -3.07 6.08 -8.69
N ILE A 376 -1.98 5.33 -8.70
CA ILE A 376 -1.99 3.86 -8.69
C ILE A 376 -1.03 3.40 -7.60
N ILE A 377 -1.38 2.31 -6.93
CA ILE A 377 -0.42 1.54 -6.14
C ILE A 377 0.10 0.46 -7.10
N SER A 378 1.30 0.65 -7.65
CA SER A 378 1.73 -0.03 -8.88
C SER A 378 2.45 -1.36 -8.66
N GLU A 379 3.13 -1.56 -7.53
CA GLU A 379 4.08 -2.68 -7.32
C GLU A 379 4.10 -3.16 -5.86
N LEU A 380 2.92 -3.25 -5.22
CA LEU A 380 2.80 -3.51 -3.79
C LEU A 380 3.42 -4.86 -3.40
N ASP A 381 4.38 -4.79 -2.50
CA ASP A 381 4.91 -5.92 -1.74
C ASP A 381 5.32 -5.45 -0.33
N LEU A 382 5.12 -6.30 0.69
CA LEU A 382 5.40 -5.97 2.09
C LEU A 382 6.43 -6.91 2.68
N PHE A 383 7.67 -6.47 2.65
CA PHE A 383 8.83 -7.20 3.13
C PHE A 383 8.76 -7.50 4.64
N CYS A 384 8.91 -8.79 4.99
CA CYS A 384 9.15 -9.24 6.35
C CYS A 384 10.67 -9.32 6.58
N TRP A 385 11.21 -8.40 7.39
CA TRP A 385 12.65 -8.35 7.65
C TRP A 385 13.12 -9.51 8.50
N PHE A 386 14.25 -10.09 8.11
CA PHE A 386 14.91 -11.17 8.84
C PHE A 386 16.42 -10.92 8.86
N PRO A 387 17.09 -11.00 10.03
CA PRO A 387 18.48 -10.54 10.14
C PRO A 387 19.51 -11.35 9.33
N TRP A 388 19.20 -12.58 8.91
CA TRP A 388 20.09 -13.37 8.03
C TRP A 388 19.82 -13.14 6.53
N ASN A 389 18.71 -12.49 6.18
CA ASN A 389 18.42 -12.13 4.80
C ASN A 389 19.10 -10.78 4.52
N ALA A 390 20.03 -10.76 3.56
CA ALA A 390 20.65 -9.51 3.11
C ALA A 390 19.58 -8.51 2.60
N GLU A 391 19.93 -7.22 2.56
CA GLU A 391 19.13 -6.16 1.92
C GLU A 391 18.70 -6.58 0.48
N PRO A 392 17.56 -6.07 -0.02
CA PRO A 392 16.67 -6.72 -1.00
C PRO A 392 17.18 -6.72 -2.45
N THR A 393 18.48 -6.61 -2.72
CA THR A 393 18.99 -6.70 -4.08
C THR A 393 19.05 -8.15 -4.54
N GLY A 394 17.95 -8.65 -5.11
CA GLY A 394 17.86 -9.93 -5.83
C GLY A 394 17.75 -11.15 -4.92
N GLY A 395 16.59 -11.30 -4.27
CA GLY A 395 16.35 -12.30 -3.22
C GLY A 395 16.64 -13.73 -3.67
N SER A 396 17.67 -14.34 -3.09
CA SER A 396 17.84 -15.79 -3.14
C SER A 396 16.68 -16.44 -2.40
N THR A 397 16.04 -17.43 -3.02
CA THR A 397 15.05 -18.29 -2.35
C THR A 397 15.72 -19.38 -1.49
N SER A 398 17.06 -19.43 -1.48
CA SER A 398 17.82 -20.33 -0.62
C SER A 398 17.57 -19.99 0.85
N GLY A 399 16.95 -20.91 1.59
CA GLY A 399 16.55 -20.68 2.98
C GLY A 399 15.17 -20.04 3.16
N TYR A 400 14.37 -19.95 2.09
CA TYR A 400 12.95 -19.63 2.22
C TYR A 400 12.24 -20.64 3.15
N MET A 401 11.39 -20.12 4.02
CA MET A 401 10.42 -20.90 4.80
C MET A 401 9.15 -20.08 4.92
N ASP A 402 8.00 -20.76 4.88
CA ASP A 402 6.73 -20.14 5.21
C ASP A 402 6.79 -19.60 6.64
N LEU A 403 6.19 -18.43 6.87
CA LEU A 403 6.27 -17.75 8.17
C LEU A 403 5.83 -18.65 9.33
N ARG A 404 4.79 -19.45 9.13
CA ARG A 404 4.26 -20.34 10.16
C ARG A 404 5.26 -21.39 10.61
N ASP A 405 6.17 -21.81 9.73
CA ASP A 405 7.14 -22.87 10.01
C ASP A 405 8.43 -22.35 10.65
N ARG A 406 8.52 -21.04 10.88
CA ARG A 406 9.68 -20.42 11.53
C ARG A 406 9.54 -20.44 13.04
N GLY A 407 10.30 -21.32 13.70
CA GLY A 407 10.54 -21.28 15.15
C GLY A 407 11.50 -20.17 15.59
N ILE A 408 11.85 -20.15 16.88
CA ILE A 408 12.70 -19.12 17.49
C ILE A 408 14.11 -19.10 16.87
N GLU A 409 14.65 -20.27 16.57
CA GLU A 409 15.93 -20.50 15.89
C GLU A 409 15.97 -19.90 14.48
N HIS A 410 14.80 -19.66 13.90
CA HIS A 410 14.61 -19.14 12.55
C HIS A 410 14.17 -17.68 12.53
N ILE A 411 14.10 -16.96 13.65
CA ILE A 411 13.88 -15.50 13.64
C ILE A 411 15.02 -14.74 14.33
N ILE A 412 15.94 -15.46 14.98
CA ILE A 412 17.21 -14.95 15.48
C ILE A 412 18.23 -14.93 14.34
N GLY A 413 18.88 -13.78 14.15
CA GLY A 413 19.94 -13.60 13.17
C GLY A 413 21.18 -14.44 13.46
N SER A 414 21.82 -14.94 12.42
CA SER A 414 23.13 -15.60 12.53
C SER A 414 24.31 -14.62 12.47
N THR A 415 24.08 -13.37 12.03
CA THR A 415 25.11 -12.34 11.82
C THR A 415 24.62 -10.95 12.26
N GLY A 416 25.53 -9.99 12.40
CA GLY A 416 25.23 -8.63 12.87
C GLY A 416 25.40 -8.43 14.38
N THR A 417 25.04 -7.24 14.88
CA THR A 417 25.05 -6.92 16.32
C THR A 417 24.01 -7.75 17.09
N GLU A 418 24.13 -7.82 18.42
CA GLU A 418 23.15 -8.54 19.25
C GLU A 418 21.73 -7.99 19.09
N GLU A 419 21.59 -6.66 19.01
CA GLU A 419 20.31 -6.00 18.76
C GLU A 419 19.72 -6.39 17.39
N GLN A 420 20.55 -6.43 16.35
CA GLN A 420 20.12 -6.86 15.01
C GLN A 420 19.74 -8.35 15.01
N ARG A 421 20.54 -9.22 15.63
CA ARG A 421 20.24 -10.66 15.70
C ARG A 421 18.95 -10.95 16.46
N ASN A 422 18.69 -10.23 17.54
CA ASN A 422 17.52 -10.43 18.39
C ASN A 422 16.36 -9.48 18.08
N TYR A 423 16.31 -8.88 16.89
CA TYR A 423 15.34 -7.83 16.55
C TYR A 423 13.88 -8.15 16.90
N TRP A 424 13.40 -9.33 16.50
CA TRP A 424 12.03 -9.79 16.74
C TRP A 424 11.82 -10.18 18.20
N ILE A 425 12.79 -10.90 18.79
CA ILE A 425 12.74 -11.35 20.18
C ILE A 425 12.73 -10.16 21.15
N ASN A 426 13.51 -9.12 20.87
CA ASN A 426 13.54 -7.88 21.64
C ASN A 426 12.19 -7.12 21.59
N ARG A 427 11.32 -7.47 20.63
CA ARG A 427 9.94 -6.95 20.49
C ARG A 427 8.89 -7.94 21.00
N GLY A 428 9.31 -9.02 21.66
CA GLY A 428 8.42 -10.06 22.18
C GLY A 428 7.91 -11.06 21.14
N ILE A 429 8.47 -11.05 19.93
CA ILE A 429 8.05 -11.93 18.83
C ILE A 429 8.96 -13.15 18.79
N THR A 430 8.38 -14.34 18.93
CA THR A 430 9.11 -15.60 19.19
C THR A 430 9.01 -16.64 18.08
N ASN A 431 8.11 -16.44 17.12
CA ASN A 431 7.95 -17.31 15.95
C ASN A 431 7.39 -16.51 14.76
N GLY A 432 7.45 -17.09 13.56
CA GLY A 432 7.00 -16.40 12.35
C GLY A 432 5.47 -16.32 12.20
N SER A 433 4.67 -17.11 12.92
CA SER A 433 3.19 -16.94 12.87
C SER A 433 2.77 -15.58 13.42
N GLU A 434 3.50 -15.05 14.41
CA GLU A 434 3.27 -13.68 14.92
C GLU A 434 3.68 -12.61 13.88
N ILE A 435 4.76 -12.85 13.12
CA ILE A 435 5.18 -11.95 12.02
C ILE A 435 4.15 -11.95 10.89
N GLU A 436 3.52 -13.11 10.60
CA GLU A 436 2.46 -13.20 9.60
C GLU A 436 1.22 -12.39 10.00
N VAL A 437 0.82 -12.43 11.28
CA VAL A 437 -0.27 -11.58 11.80
C VAL A 437 0.09 -10.10 11.67
N ILE A 438 1.31 -9.70 12.01
CA ILE A 438 1.79 -8.31 11.86
C ILE A 438 1.71 -7.87 10.39
N GLN A 439 2.21 -8.70 9.46
CA GLN A 439 2.14 -8.40 8.04
C GLN A 439 0.69 -8.21 7.57
N ALA A 440 -0.21 -9.08 8.02
CA ALA A 440 -1.62 -9.00 7.69
C ALA A 440 -2.30 -7.75 8.27
N GLU A 441 -1.99 -7.35 9.50
CA GLU A 441 -2.47 -6.09 10.08
C GLU A 441 -2.01 -4.86 9.28
N VAL A 442 -0.75 -4.84 8.83
CA VAL A 442 -0.24 -3.75 7.97
C VAL A 442 -0.94 -3.74 6.61
N TYR A 443 -1.16 -4.91 5.99
CA TYR A 443 -1.95 -5.00 4.76
C TYR A 443 -3.39 -4.49 4.95
N ALA A 444 -4.06 -4.88 6.03
CA ALA A 444 -5.42 -4.42 6.32
C ALA A 444 -5.46 -2.89 6.47
N GLU A 445 -4.52 -2.30 7.22
CA GLU A 445 -4.46 -0.84 7.37
C GLU A 445 -4.15 -0.12 6.05
N TYR A 446 -3.27 -0.68 5.22
CA TYR A 446 -3.01 -0.14 3.87
C TYR A 446 -4.28 -0.15 3.02
N PHE A 447 -5.01 -1.26 2.99
CA PHE A 447 -6.24 -1.35 2.21
C PHE A 447 -7.38 -0.48 2.78
N ARG A 448 -7.43 -0.24 4.09
CA ARG A 448 -8.30 0.80 4.66
C ARG A 448 -7.93 2.19 4.15
N VAL A 449 -6.64 2.53 4.16
CA VAL A 449 -6.15 3.80 3.59
C VAL A 449 -6.51 3.87 2.10
N TYR A 450 -6.24 2.85 1.30
CA TYR A 450 -6.55 2.87 -0.12
C TYR A 450 -8.05 3.00 -0.39
N LYS A 451 -8.91 2.28 0.35
CA LYS A 451 -10.37 2.43 0.27
C LYS A 451 -10.81 3.86 0.57
N ASN A 452 -10.15 4.54 1.51
CA ASN A 452 -10.43 5.93 1.84
C ASN A 452 -10.12 6.89 0.68
N TYR A 453 -9.12 6.58 -0.15
CA TYR A 453 -8.70 7.43 -1.27
C TYR A 453 -9.10 6.88 -2.64
N ALA A 454 -9.94 5.85 -2.69
CA ALA A 454 -10.24 5.14 -3.93
C ALA A 454 -11.05 5.95 -4.98
N ALA A 455 -11.44 7.19 -4.67
CA ALA A 455 -11.92 8.12 -5.70
C ALA A 455 -10.79 8.67 -6.59
N SER A 456 -9.54 8.54 -6.14
CA SER A 456 -8.33 9.01 -6.81
C SER A 456 -7.27 7.92 -6.94
N ILE A 457 -7.59 6.66 -6.60
CA ILE A 457 -6.73 5.50 -6.85
C ILE A 457 -7.43 4.65 -7.91
N ASP A 458 -6.80 4.47 -9.06
CA ASP A 458 -7.39 3.68 -10.15
C ASP A 458 -7.18 2.19 -9.95
N ARG A 459 -6.02 1.81 -9.37
CA ARG A 459 -5.57 0.42 -9.27
C ARG A 459 -4.63 0.19 -8.09
N VAL A 460 -4.72 -1.01 -7.51
CA VAL A 460 -3.72 -1.59 -6.61
C VAL A 460 -3.18 -2.89 -7.19
N THR A 461 -1.89 -2.94 -7.51
CA THR A 461 -1.21 -4.10 -8.11
C THR A 461 -0.21 -4.71 -7.13
N PHE A 462 -0.25 -6.03 -6.97
CA PHE A 462 0.75 -6.79 -6.20
C PHE A 462 1.94 -7.20 -7.08
N TRP A 463 3.17 -7.02 -6.60
CA TRP A 463 4.39 -7.30 -7.37
C TRP A 463 4.92 -8.73 -7.20
N GLY A 464 4.04 -9.67 -7.55
CA GLY A 464 4.27 -11.11 -7.49
C GLY A 464 3.01 -11.86 -7.12
N LEU A 465 2.97 -13.14 -7.46
CA LEU A 465 1.77 -13.96 -7.26
C LEU A 465 1.79 -14.70 -5.92
N ASN A 466 2.94 -15.25 -5.53
CA ASN A 466 3.17 -15.84 -4.23
C ASN A 466 4.57 -15.48 -3.74
N ASP A 467 4.90 -15.79 -2.49
CA ASP A 467 6.14 -15.35 -1.87
C ASP A 467 7.39 -15.68 -2.70
N ILE A 468 7.51 -16.87 -3.31
CA ILE A 468 8.70 -17.24 -4.10
C ILE A 468 8.69 -16.70 -5.54
N GLN A 469 7.52 -16.26 -6.03
CA GLN A 469 7.32 -15.65 -7.34
C GLN A 469 7.36 -14.12 -7.24
N SER A 470 8.24 -13.61 -6.39
CA SER A 470 8.58 -12.20 -6.22
C SER A 470 10.08 -12.02 -6.41
N TRP A 471 10.49 -10.87 -6.93
CA TRP A 471 11.89 -10.44 -6.92
C TRP A 471 12.48 -10.34 -5.49
N ARG A 472 11.61 -10.30 -4.47
CA ARG A 472 11.91 -10.33 -3.04
C ARG A 472 11.59 -11.69 -2.39
N GLY A 473 11.66 -12.79 -3.14
CA GLY A 473 11.09 -14.06 -2.69
C GLY A 473 11.71 -14.74 -1.47
N GLY A 474 12.85 -14.27 -0.98
CA GLY A 474 13.42 -14.69 0.31
C GLY A 474 12.75 -14.06 1.54
N HIS A 475 11.80 -13.13 1.37
CA HIS A 475 11.35 -12.21 2.43
C HIS A 475 9.85 -12.27 2.75
N ASN A 476 9.18 -13.34 2.32
CA ASN A 476 7.76 -13.59 2.52
C ASN A 476 6.83 -12.37 2.21
N PRO A 477 6.97 -11.68 1.06
CA PRO A 477 6.40 -10.33 0.93
C PRO A 477 4.93 -10.23 0.48
N LEU A 478 4.29 -11.34 0.09
CA LEU A 478 3.00 -11.35 -0.63
C LEU A 478 1.89 -12.06 0.15
N LEU A 479 0.72 -12.25 -0.48
CA LEU A 479 -0.48 -12.78 0.18
C LEU A 479 -0.56 -14.31 0.21
N TRP A 480 0.28 -15.01 -0.55
CA TRP A 480 0.28 -16.48 -0.63
C TRP A 480 1.67 -17.04 -0.36
N ASN A 481 1.70 -18.20 0.31
CA ASN A 481 2.90 -18.98 0.52
C ASN A 481 3.41 -19.62 -0.78
N SER A 482 4.60 -20.23 -0.72
CA SER A 482 5.22 -20.87 -1.88
C SER A 482 4.38 -21.95 -2.57
N ASP A 483 3.49 -22.60 -1.81
CA ASP A 483 2.57 -23.65 -2.26
C ASP A 483 1.20 -23.11 -2.71
N PHE A 484 1.05 -21.79 -2.79
CA PHE A 484 -0.20 -21.07 -3.08
C PHE A 484 -1.27 -21.15 -1.97
N SER A 485 -0.93 -21.66 -0.79
CA SER A 485 -1.84 -21.56 0.36
C SER A 485 -1.95 -20.09 0.81
N PRO A 486 -3.15 -19.63 1.20
CA PRO A 486 -3.35 -18.24 1.62
C PRO A 486 -2.66 -17.96 2.96
N LYS A 487 -1.96 -16.83 2.99
CA LYS A 487 -1.45 -16.23 4.23
C LYS A 487 -2.57 -15.46 4.93
N ASP A 488 -2.32 -15.10 6.17
CA ASP A 488 -3.21 -14.22 6.94
C ASP A 488 -3.45 -12.87 6.21
N ALA A 489 -2.42 -12.42 5.49
CA ALA A 489 -2.47 -11.25 4.61
C ALA A 489 -3.57 -11.32 3.54
N PHE A 490 -3.89 -12.50 2.98
CA PHE A 490 -4.97 -12.64 2.00
C PHE A 490 -6.34 -12.33 2.63
N TYR A 491 -6.61 -12.87 3.82
CA TYR A 491 -7.86 -12.62 4.53
C TYR A 491 -7.95 -11.15 4.98
N ALA A 492 -6.84 -10.58 5.45
CA ALA A 492 -6.73 -9.17 5.79
C ALA A 492 -6.99 -8.23 4.61
N VAL A 493 -6.49 -8.55 3.41
CA VAL A 493 -6.82 -7.79 2.20
C VAL A 493 -8.26 -8.03 1.77
N SER A 494 -8.82 -9.22 1.98
CA SER A 494 -10.20 -9.54 1.56
C SER A 494 -11.26 -8.83 2.40
N ASP A 495 -11.00 -8.60 3.68
CA ASP A 495 -11.87 -7.86 4.59
C ASP A 495 -11.04 -7.11 5.65
N PRO A 496 -10.53 -5.92 5.31
CA PRO A 496 -9.57 -5.25 6.17
C PRO A 496 -10.16 -4.74 7.48
N GLU A 497 -11.41 -4.26 7.48
CA GLU A 497 -12.06 -3.83 8.73
C GLU A 497 -12.41 -5.01 9.63
N GLY A 498 -13.01 -6.07 9.08
CA GLY A 498 -13.33 -7.28 9.84
C GLY A 498 -12.08 -7.96 10.40
N TYR A 499 -11.00 -7.98 9.62
CA TYR A 499 -9.71 -8.50 10.07
C TYR A 499 -9.10 -7.69 11.22
N LEU A 500 -9.23 -6.36 11.21
CA LEU A 500 -8.73 -5.51 12.29
C LEU A 500 -9.67 -5.47 13.51
N GLY A 501 -10.85 -6.11 13.43
CA GLY A 501 -11.87 -6.04 14.48
C GLY A 501 -12.37 -4.61 14.71
N VAL A 502 -12.21 -3.74 13.71
CA VAL A 502 -12.75 -2.38 13.73
C VAL A 502 -14.09 -2.43 13.03
N ASP A 503 -15.07 -1.68 13.55
CA ASP A 503 -16.33 -1.52 12.84
C ASP A 503 -16.03 -1.09 11.40
N HIS A 504 -16.81 -1.62 10.45
CA HIS A 504 -16.82 -1.10 9.10
C HIS A 504 -17.23 0.38 9.16
N ASN A 505 -16.26 1.26 9.32
CA ASN A 505 -16.38 2.67 9.01
C ASN A 505 -16.34 2.84 7.49
N TYR A 506 -16.97 1.92 6.76
CA TYR A 506 -17.45 2.20 5.44
C TYR A 506 -18.65 3.11 5.60
N VAL A 507 -18.38 4.42 5.60
CA VAL A 507 -19.42 5.37 5.24
C VAL A 507 -19.69 5.11 3.77
N LYS A 508 -20.74 4.33 3.52
CA LYS A 508 -21.28 4.15 2.18
C LYS A 508 -21.37 5.52 1.51
N PRO A 509 -20.83 5.71 0.29
CA PRO A 509 -20.90 6.98 -0.40
C PRO A 509 -22.31 7.53 -0.30
N VAL A 510 -22.43 8.65 0.42
CA VAL A 510 -23.72 9.27 0.64
C VAL A 510 -24.13 9.90 -0.69
N PRO A 511 -25.32 9.65 -1.23
CA PRO A 511 -25.74 10.33 -2.45
C PRO A 511 -25.56 11.84 -2.31
N ALA A 512 -25.06 12.49 -3.36
CA ALA A 512 -24.85 13.94 -3.40
C ALA A 512 -26.04 14.74 -2.84
N SER A 513 -27.25 14.33 -3.18
CA SER A 513 -28.52 14.86 -2.70
C SER A 513 -28.71 14.74 -1.18
N LYS A 514 -28.23 13.66 -0.56
CA LYS A 514 -28.33 13.42 0.88
C LYS A 514 -27.25 14.19 1.66
N VAL A 515 -26.05 14.39 1.08
CA VAL A 515 -25.03 15.32 1.62
C VAL A 515 -25.51 16.76 1.57
N ALA A 516 -26.14 17.17 0.45
CA ALA A 516 -26.77 18.48 0.33
C ALA A 516 -27.89 18.67 1.36
N GLY A 517 -28.70 17.65 1.61
CA GLY A 517 -29.71 17.65 2.68
C GLY A 517 -29.12 17.88 4.07
N ILE A 518 -28.03 17.20 4.43
CA ILE A 518 -27.35 17.36 5.73
C ILE A 518 -26.80 18.78 5.91
N ILE A 519 -26.18 19.35 4.87
CA ILE A 519 -25.64 20.72 4.89
C ILE A 519 -26.78 21.74 5.06
N LEU A 520 -27.91 21.52 4.39
CA LEU A 520 -29.07 22.41 4.44
C LEU A 520 -29.79 22.33 5.79
N ASP A 521 -30.12 21.12 6.27
CA ASP A 521 -30.79 20.90 7.54
C ASP A 521 -29.95 21.49 8.70
N TYR A 522 -28.62 21.30 8.71
CA TYR A 522 -27.75 21.82 9.77
C TYR A 522 -27.64 23.35 9.79
N ASN A 523 -27.66 24.00 8.62
CA ASN A 523 -27.70 25.47 8.53
C ASN A 523 -28.98 26.06 9.13
N ASP A 524 -30.10 25.31 9.09
CA ASP A 524 -31.35 25.69 9.74
C ASP A 524 -31.29 25.52 11.29
N ILE A 525 -30.43 24.63 11.81
CA ILE A 525 -30.23 24.37 13.27
C ILE A 525 -29.03 25.13 13.87
N LYS A 526 -28.13 25.68 13.05
CA LYS A 526 -26.93 26.46 13.45
C LYS A 526 -27.20 27.60 14.45
N PRO A 527 -28.35 28.30 14.43
CA PRO A 527 -28.70 29.27 15.46
C PRO A 527 -28.89 28.65 16.85
N ALA A 528 -29.37 27.40 16.94
CA ALA A 528 -29.62 26.71 18.20
C ALA A 528 -28.32 26.13 18.83
N TYR A 529 -27.32 25.80 18.00
CA TYR A 529 -26.06 25.18 18.44
C TYR A 529 -25.11 26.14 19.18
N ARG A 530 -25.33 27.46 19.07
CA ARG A 530 -24.50 28.47 19.75
C ARG A 530 -24.81 28.65 21.23
N ASN A 531 -25.88 28.04 21.76
CA ASN A 531 -26.37 28.31 23.12
C ASN A 531 -26.07 27.22 24.16
N GLY A 532 -25.27 26.19 23.85
CA GLY A 532 -24.94 25.14 24.82
C GLY A 532 -23.49 24.71 24.74
N LYS A 533 -22.74 24.88 25.83
CA LYS A 533 -21.35 24.47 26.00
C LYS A 533 -21.14 23.00 25.60
N ASN A 534 -20.43 22.75 24.49
CA ASN A 534 -19.31 21.80 24.34
C ASN A 534 -18.91 21.65 22.86
N GLY A 535 -17.80 22.29 22.47
CA GLY A 535 -16.67 21.69 21.72
C GLY A 535 -16.86 20.89 20.42
N GLY A 536 -17.92 21.06 19.62
CA GLY A 536 -17.98 20.44 18.28
C GLY A 536 -17.17 21.23 17.24
N ASN A 537 -16.16 20.61 16.62
CA ASN A 537 -15.41 21.21 15.50
C ASN A 537 -16.14 20.91 14.18
N PHE A 538 -16.75 21.94 13.59
CA PHE A 538 -17.49 21.91 12.31
C PHE A 538 -16.83 21.07 11.22
N ILE A 539 -15.51 21.20 11.03
CA ILE A 539 -14.78 20.48 9.97
C ILE A 539 -14.65 19.00 10.33
N SER A 540 -14.45 18.68 11.61
CA SER A 540 -14.33 17.30 12.08
C SER A 540 -15.65 16.54 11.97
N ASP A 541 -16.77 17.18 12.27
CA ASP A 541 -18.07 16.51 12.27
C ASP A 541 -18.64 16.35 10.85
N VAL A 542 -18.39 17.31 9.95
CA VAL A 542 -18.71 17.17 8.51
C VAL A 542 -17.80 16.13 7.84
N ALA A 543 -16.50 16.10 8.14
CA ALA A 543 -15.58 15.09 7.63
C ALA A 543 -15.93 13.66 8.12
N LYS A 544 -16.41 13.52 9.36
CA LYS A 544 -16.92 12.23 9.89
C LYS A 544 -18.19 11.76 9.18
N LEU A 545 -19.11 12.69 8.86
CA LEU A 545 -20.39 12.39 8.20
C LEU A 545 -20.25 12.10 6.70
N MET A 546 -19.31 12.76 6.02
CA MET A 546 -19.06 12.56 4.58
C MET A 546 -18.32 11.25 4.30
N GLY A 547 -17.60 10.73 5.30
CA GLY A 547 -16.62 9.69 5.08
C GLY A 547 -15.55 10.09 4.06
N PRO A 548 -14.60 9.21 3.78
CA PRO A 548 -13.58 9.44 2.76
C PRO A 548 -14.11 9.51 1.32
N LYS A 549 -15.38 9.18 1.07
CA LYS A 549 -15.95 9.10 -0.29
C LYS A 549 -17.37 9.65 -0.35
N THR A 550 -17.55 10.72 -1.11
CA THR A 550 -18.85 11.02 -1.73
C THR A 550 -18.66 11.04 -3.25
N TYR A 551 -19.07 9.98 -3.95
CA TYR A 551 -19.02 9.91 -5.41
C TYR A 551 -20.19 10.68 -6.04
N PHE A 552 -19.91 11.41 -7.13
CA PHE A 552 -20.87 12.15 -7.95
C PHE A 552 -21.17 11.47 -9.30
N ASN A 553 -21.25 10.14 -9.35
CA ASN A 553 -21.58 9.43 -10.58
C ASN A 553 -22.94 8.74 -10.45
N ASN A 554 -24.00 9.53 -10.67
CA ASN A 554 -25.35 9.17 -11.14
C ASN A 554 -26.42 10.21 -10.70
N GLU A 555 -26.12 11.51 -10.79
CA GLU A 555 -27.11 12.56 -10.50
C GLU A 555 -27.40 13.44 -11.72
N PRO A 556 -28.64 13.96 -11.82
CA PRO A 556 -29.07 14.77 -12.94
C PRO A 556 -28.19 16.01 -13.03
N PRO A 557 -28.16 16.67 -14.18
CA PRO A 557 -27.26 17.77 -14.38
C PRO A 557 -27.41 18.86 -13.33
N SER A 558 -28.54 18.94 -12.52
CA SER A 558 -28.98 19.83 -11.37
C SER A 558 -29.85 19.27 -10.24
N ILE A 559 -29.65 19.85 -9.03
CA ILE A 559 -30.56 19.86 -7.87
C ILE A 559 -31.16 21.27 -7.73
N LYS A 560 -32.50 21.37 -7.64
CA LYS A 560 -33.24 22.62 -7.37
C LYS A 560 -34.13 22.48 -6.13
N LYS A 561 -34.06 23.45 -5.20
CA LYS A 561 -35.04 23.64 -4.11
C LYS A 561 -35.30 25.15 -3.99
N GLY A 562 -36.51 25.59 -4.33
CA GLY A 562 -36.81 27.02 -4.48
C GLY A 562 -36.10 27.63 -5.69
N GLU A 563 -35.55 28.84 -5.56
CA GLU A 563 -34.92 29.59 -6.66
C GLU A 563 -33.42 29.30 -6.86
N LEU A 564 -32.80 28.46 -6.02
CA LEU A 564 -31.36 28.18 -6.09
C LEU A 564 -31.04 27.03 -7.07
N ASP A 565 -30.18 27.31 -8.05
CA ASP A 565 -29.64 26.37 -9.05
C ASP A 565 -28.11 26.46 -9.04
N LEU A 566 -27.44 25.41 -8.56
CA LEU A 566 -25.98 25.32 -8.57
C LEU A 566 -25.58 24.88 -9.99
N SER A 567 -24.44 25.25 -10.62
CA SER A 567 -24.15 24.84 -12.01
C SER A 567 -22.66 24.85 -12.44
N ASN A 568 -21.76 24.27 -11.65
CA ASN A 568 -20.81 23.27 -12.16
C ASN A 568 -20.65 22.21 -11.06
N ARG A 569 -21.47 21.19 -11.21
CA ARG A 569 -22.74 21.47 -10.55
C ARG A 569 -22.70 21.25 -9.05
N ALA A 570 -22.00 20.23 -8.59
CA ALA A 570 -22.12 19.86 -7.19
C ALA A 570 -21.26 20.68 -6.22
N TYR A 571 -20.09 21.19 -6.61
CA TYR A 571 -19.18 21.76 -5.60
C TYR A 571 -18.45 23.06 -5.94
N ARG A 572 -18.37 23.51 -7.20
CA ARG A 572 -17.84 24.86 -7.53
C ARG A 572 -18.67 26.01 -6.97
N ARG A 573 -19.83 25.73 -6.36
CA ARG A 573 -20.62 26.73 -5.65
C ARG A 573 -20.58 26.61 -4.13
N ALA A 574 -20.33 25.42 -3.57
CA ALA A 574 -20.33 25.22 -2.12
C ALA A 574 -19.13 25.90 -1.43
N VAL A 575 -17.94 25.82 -2.03
CA VAL A 575 -16.74 26.47 -1.50
C VAL A 575 -16.63 27.93 -1.93
N PHE A 576 -17.08 28.28 -3.14
CA PHE A 576 -16.93 29.65 -3.68
C PHE A 576 -17.98 30.65 -3.16
N ASP A 577 -19.21 30.25 -2.78
CA ASP A 577 -20.21 31.15 -2.16
C ASP A 577 -19.99 31.33 -0.65
N PHE A 578 -19.44 30.32 0.03
CA PHE A 578 -19.03 30.43 1.43
C PHE A 578 -17.96 31.52 1.61
N LEU A 579 -16.96 31.53 0.72
CA LEU A 579 -15.84 32.47 0.73
C LEU A 579 -16.19 33.87 0.17
N LYS A 580 -17.35 34.05 -0.47
CA LYS A 580 -17.81 35.36 -1.03
C LYS A 580 -18.90 36.07 -0.21
N SER A 581 -19.68 35.34 0.60
CA SER A 581 -20.85 35.87 1.34
C SER A 581 -20.54 36.36 2.75
N HIS A 582 -19.29 36.28 3.20
CA HIS A 582 -18.84 36.79 4.50
C HIS A 582 -17.62 37.72 4.35
N PRO A 583 -17.83 38.95 3.82
CA PRO A 583 -16.77 39.96 3.68
C PRO A 583 -16.21 40.33 5.06
N GLY A 584 -14.89 40.37 5.23
CA GLY A 584 -14.19 40.61 6.49
C GLY A 584 -13.59 39.37 7.16
N MET A 585 -13.63 38.21 6.50
CA MET A 585 -12.89 37.01 6.92
C MET A 585 -11.63 36.74 6.08
N GLU A 586 -11.28 37.63 5.14
CA GLU A 586 -10.10 37.52 4.29
C GLU A 586 -8.78 37.69 5.07
N ASP A 587 -8.80 38.48 6.16
CA ASP A 587 -7.60 38.86 6.93
C ASP A 587 -7.33 37.95 8.15
N LYS A 588 -8.16 36.93 8.40
CA LYS A 588 -8.04 36.03 9.57
C LYS A 588 -7.41 34.66 9.28
N ILE A 589 -7.00 34.42 8.05
CA ILE A 589 -6.14 33.29 7.74
C ILE A 589 -4.83 33.84 7.18
N ILE A 590 -3.81 33.76 8.04
CA ILE A 590 -2.41 33.96 7.70
C ILE A 590 -2.10 33.00 6.55
N THR A 591 -1.89 33.56 5.36
CA THR A 591 -1.13 32.91 4.29
C THR A 591 0.22 32.49 4.84
N MET A 592 0.62 31.23 4.68
CA MET A 592 2.05 30.94 4.58
C MET A 592 2.39 30.61 3.12
N PRO A 593 3.29 31.39 2.50
CA PRO A 593 4.02 30.99 1.30
C PRO A 593 4.91 29.77 1.59
N PRO A 594 5.56 29.20 0.55
CA PRO A 594 6.09 27.83 0.56
C PRO A 594 7.42 27.70 1.31
N ASP A 595 7.53 28.28 2.51
CA ASP A 595 8.82 28.70 3.00
C ASP A 595 8.91 28.63 4.60
N THR A 596 9.35 27.56 5.33
CA THR A 596 10.61 27.31 6.15
C THR A 596 10.40 26.15 7.19
N PHE A 597 11.49 25.53 7.68
CA PHE A 597 11.55 24.48 8.73
C PHE A 597 11.10 24.91 10.16
N PHE A 598 10.81 23.91 11.02
CA PHE A 598 10.52 23.94 12.47
C PHE A 598 11.28 24.98 13.31
N ILE A 599 10.65 25.55 14.36
CA ILE A 599 11.18 25.63 15.76
C ILE A 599 10.08 25.97 16.78
N ASN A 600 10.30 25.45 17.99
CA ASN A 600 9.48 25.37 19.18
C ASN A 600 9.52 26.62 20.10
N SER A 601 8.41 26.82 20.81
CA SER A 601 8.20 27.42 22.15
C SER A 601 8.55 28.88 22.45
N LYS A 602 7.53 29.54 23.00
CA LYS A 602 7.50 30.77 23.83
C LYS A 602 7.62 32.11 23.09
N LYS A 603 6.46 32.66 22.73
CA LYS A 603 5.80 33.75 23.48
C LYS A 603 4.41 34.00 22.94
#